data_AF-A0A1Q7ZRE8-F1
#
_entry.id   AF-A0A1Q7ZRE8-F1
#
_cell.length_a   1.000
_cell.length_b   1.000
_cell.length_c   1.000
_cell.angle_alpha   90.00
_cell.angle_beta   90.00
_cell.angle_gamma   90.00
#
_symmetry.space_group_name_H-M   'P 1'
#
loop_
_entity.id
_entity.type
_entity.pdbx_description
1 polymer ?
#
loop_
_entity_poly.entity_id
_entity_poly.type
_entity_poly.pdbx_seq_one_letter_code
_entity_poly.pdbx_strand_id
1 'polypeptide(L)'
;MYVDDPAPYRQYLTQMLHQHPELFPTAMDHGSTFHDASMSITQDLIGRRITVQATGAVFALRPAFVMPSMIARTEEVEKGLSLRQWGAPCDALASVFGRDALLWYRAWLACGRPSLLGTTVKDPQQV
;
A
#
# COMPACT_ATOMS: atom_id res chain seq x y z
N MET A 1 -1.30 6.32 9.80
CA MET A 1 -2.55 7.05 10.12
C MET A 1 -3.73 6.15 9.76
N TYR A 2 -4.58 5.84 10.73
CA TYR A 2 -5.77 4.98 10.57
C TYR A 2 -6.96 5.84 10.10
N VAL A 3 -7.79 5.32 9.20
CA VAL A 3 -8.71 6.13 8.36
C VAL A 3 -10.14 6.12 8.90
N ASP A 4 -10.31 6.31 10.20
CA ASP A 4 -11.65 6.46 10.78
C ASP A 4 -12.23 7.84 10.47
N ASP A 5 -11.42 8.90 10.54
CA ASP A 5 -11.87 10.27 10.27
C ASP A 5 -11.45 10.74 8.85
N PRO A 6 -12.42 11.04 7.97
CA PRO A 6 -12.13 11.52 6.61
C PRO A 6 -11.45 12.89 6.57
N ALA A 7 -11.73 13.78 7.52
CA ALA A 7 -11.24 15.17 7.49
C ALA A 7 -9.71 15.28 7.65
N PRO A 8 -9.08 14.71 8.69
CA PRO A 8 -7.64 14.77 8.87
C PRO A 8 -6.92 13.95 7.80
N TYR A 9 -7.55 12.88 7.28
CA TYR A 9 -6.99 12.11 6.17
C TYR A 9 -6.97 12.90 4.86
N ARG A 10 -8.04 13.67 4.58
CA ARG A 10 -8.07 14.56 3.42
C ARG A 10 -6.96 15.61 3.50
N GLN A 11 -6.74 16.19 4.68
CA GLN A 11 -5.65 17.14 4.88
C GLN A 11 -4.28 16.49 4.64
N TYR A 12 -4.06 15.29 5.16
CA TYR A 12 -2.83 14.52 4.92
C TYR A 12 -2.62 14.22 3.43
N LEU A 13 -3.66 13.74 2.73
CA LEU A 13 -3.59 13.47 1.29
C LEU A 13 -3.26 14.74 0.50
N THR A 14 -3.94 15.85 0.79
CA THR A 14 -3.66 17.14 0.14
C THR A 14 -2.22 17.58 0.40
N GLN A 15 -1.70 17.39 1.60
CA GLN A 15 -0.31 17.70 1.92
C GLN A 15 0.65 16.83 1.11
N MET A 16 0.41 15.52 1.02
CA MET A 16 1.23 14.60 0.23
C MET A 16 1.18 14.92 -1.27
N LEU A 17 0.02 15.28 -1.82
CA LEU A 17 -0.13 15.70 -3.21
C LEU A 17 0.75 16.92 -3.53
N HIS A 18 0.80 17.91 -2.63
CA HIS A 18 1.64 19.08 -2.80
C HIS A 18 3.14 18.79 -2.64
N GLN A 19 3.50 17.89 -1.71
CA GLN A 19 4.91 17.56 -1.44
C GLN A 19 5.52 16.63 -2.48
N HIS A 20 4.71 15.72 -3.02
CA HIS A 20 5.14 14.65 -3.93
C HIS A 20 4.15 14.45 -5.08
N PRO A 21 3.90 15.46 -5.93
CA PRO A 21 2.95 15.35 -7.05
C PRO A 21 3.28 14.21 -8.02
N GLU A 22 4.56 13.84 -8.14
CA GLU A 22 5.05 12.75 -9.00
C GLU A 22 4.56 11.36 -8.59
N LEU A 23 4.14 11.19 -7.32
CA LEU A 23 3.64 9.91 -6.81
C LEU A 23 2.14 9.70 -7.10
N PHE A 24 1.46 10.73 -7.58
CA PHE A 24 0.03 10.71 -7.82
C PHE A 24 -0.32 10.85 -9.31
N PRO A 25 -1.45 10.28 -9.75
CA PRO A 25 -1.96 10.55 -11.08
C PRO A 25 -2.23 12.05 -11.26
N THR A 26 -1.77 12.65 -12.37
CA THR A 26 -1.97 14.09 -12.67
C THR A 26 -3.45 14.51 -12.60
N ALA A 27 -4.36 13.59 -12.92
CA ALA A 27 -5.81 13.81 -12.83
C ALA A 27 -6.30 14.14 -11.41
N MET A 28 -5.52 13.86 -10.36
CA MET A 28 -5.85 14.21 -8.97
C MET A 28 -5.78 15.70 -8.68
N ASP A 29 -5.11 16.50 -9.51
CA ASP A 29 -5.08 17.97 -9.37
C ASP A 29 -6.48 18.59 -9.49
N HIS A 30 -7.39 17.91 -10.21
CA HIS A 30 -8.79 18.32 -10.35
C HIS A 30 -9.67 17.91 -9.16
N GLY A 31 -9.08 17.32 -8.12
CA GLY A 31 -9.77 16.92 -6.91
C GLY A 31 -10.17 15.44 -6.86
N SER A 32 -10.37 14.97 -5.64
CA SER A 32 -10.79 13.62 -5.32
C SER A 32 -11.88 13.63 -4.25
N THR A 33 -12.83 12.71 -4.35
CA THR A 33 -13.87 12.50 -3.33
C THR A 33 -13.73 11.12 -2.70
N PHE A 34 -14.08 10.99 -1.42
CA PHE A 34 -14.23 9.67 -0.82
C PHE A 34 -15.46 8.99 -1.43
N HIS A 35 -15.27 7.76 -1.89
CA HIS A 35 -16.30 6.99 -2.56
C HIS A 35 -16.96 5.99 -1.61
N ASP A 36 -16.14 5.13 -0.99
CA ASP A 36 -16.64 4.00 -0.19
C ASP A 36 -15.60 3.51 0.83
N ALA A 37 -16.05 2.70 1.79
CA ALA A 37 -15.21 2.05 2.79
C ALA A 37 -15.41 0.53 2.74
N SER A 38 -14.32 -0.23 2.81
CA SER A 38 -14.33 -1.70 2.84
C SER A 38 -13.56 -2.19 4.06
N MET A 39 -14.16 -3.09 4.84
CA MET A 39 -13.50 -3.71 5.99
C MET A 39 -12.64 -4.89 5.53
N SER A 40 -11.39 -4.93 5.96
CA SER A 40 -10.54 -6.11 5.88
C SER A 40 -10.78 -6.94 7.14
N ILE A 41 -11.46 -8.08 7.00
CA ILE A 41 -11.74 -9.01 8.10
C ILE A 41 -10.44 -9.55 8.69
N THR A 42 -9.45 -9.85 7.85
CA THR A 42 -8.18 -10.47 8.28
C THR A 42 -7.32 -9.52 9.11
N GLN A 43 -7.37 -8.22 8.83
CA GLN A 43 -6.53 -7.23 9.52
C GLN A 43 -7.30 -6.40 10.55
N ASP A 44 -8.64 -6.54 10.58
CA ASP A 44 -9.56 -5.70 11.33
C ASP A 44 -9.33 -4.20 11.06
N LEU A 45 -9.35 -3.83 9.78
CA LEU A 45 -9.06 -2.46 9.34
C LEU A 45 -10.05 -2.01 8.27
N ILE A 46 -10.48 -0.75 8.39
CA ILE A 46 -11.26 -0.08 7.36
C ILE A 46 -10.32 0.50 6.30
N GLY A 47 -10.40 -0.04 5.08
CA GLY A 47 -9.81 0.54 3.88
C GLY A 47 -10.79 1.51 3.23
N ARG A 48 -10.30 2.66 2.75
CA ARG A 48 -11.14 3.63 2.02
C ARG A 48 -10.82 3.66 0.54
N ARG A 49 -11.79 4.08 -0.25
CA ARG A 49 -11.63 4.32 -1.69
C ARG A 49 -11.88 5.78 -2.02
N ILE A 50 -11.07 6.33 -2.92
CA ILE A 50 -11.25 7.67 -3.47
C ILE A 50 -11.54 7.59 -4.97
N THR A 51 -12.40 8.47 -5.44
CA THR A 51 -12.65 8.65 -6.87
C THR A 51 -11.99 9.94 -7.31
N VAL A 52 -11.22 9.86 -8.39
CA VAL A 52 -10.64 11.03 -9.05
C VAL A 52 -11.69 11.66 -9.94
N GLN A 53 -12.02 12.93 -9.71
CA GLN A 53 -13.17 13.57 -10.36
C GLN A 53 -12.98 13.70 -11.89
N ALA A 54 -11.75 13.97 -12.34
CA ALA A 54 -11.47 14.17 -13.76
C ALA A 54 -11.59 12.89 -14.62
N THR A 55 -11.33 11.71 -14.04
CA THR A 55 -11.29 10.44 -14.80
C THR A 55 -12.37 9.46 -14.37
N GLY A 56 -12.99 9.67 -13.21
CA GLY A 56 -13.87 8.69 -12.57
C GLY A 56 -13.12 7.46 -12.04
N ALA A 57 -11.79 7.43 -12.10
CA ALA A 57 -10.99 6.30 -11.63
C ALA A 57 -11.08 6.17 -10.11
N VAL A 58 -11.26 4.93 -9.64
CA VAL A 58 -11.39 4.62 -8.21
C VAL A 58 -10.10 3.97 -7.70
N PHE A 59 -9.49 4.59 -6.69
CA PHE A 59 -8.27 4.10 -6.05
C PHE A 59 -8.55 3.65 -4.62
N ALA A 60 -7.94 2.55 -4.21
CA ALA A 60 -7.97 2.09 -2.84
C ALA A 60 -6.81 2.69 -2.03
N LEU A 61 -7.16 3.36 -0.94
CA LEU A 61 -6.22 3.87 0.04
C LEU A 61 -5.80 2.74 0.96
N ARG A 62 -4.51 2.42 0.97
CA ARG A 62 -3.93 1.37 1.80
C ARG A 62 -3.01 1.98 2.85
N PRO A 63 -3.16 1.64 4.13
CA PRO A 63 -2.23 2.10 5.15
C PRO A 63 -0.84 1.49 4.93
N ALA A 64 0.21 2.28 5.08
CA ALA A 64 1.60 1.85 4.88
C ALA A 64 2.11 0.84 5.93
N PHE A 65 1.45 0.75 7.10
CA PHE A 65 1.82 -0.21 8.15
C PHE A 65 1.27 -1.63 7.90
N VAL A 66 0.60 -1.85 6.77
CA VAL A 66 0.10 -3.15 6.34
C VAL A 66 0.75 -3.52 5.01
N MET A 67 1.09 -4.79 4.86
CA MET A 67 1.63 -5.34 3.62
C MET A 67 0.68 -5.12 2.43
N PRO A 68 1.22 -5.05 1.19
CA PRO A 68 0.40 -5.09 -0.01
C PRO A 68 -0.56 -6.28 0.00
N SER A 69 -1.76 -6.08 -0.56
CA SER A 69 -2.89 -7.04 -0.47
C SER A 69 -3.44 -7.29 0.95
N MET A 70 -3.04 -6.50 1.96
CA MET A 70 -3.53 -6.60 3.35
C MET A 70 -3.39 -8.00 3.99
N ILE A 71 -2.30 -8.70 3.68
CA ILE A 71 -2.08 -10.07 4.15
C ILE A 71 -1.54 -10.16 5.58
N ALA A 72 -0.80 -9.14 6.03
CA ALA A 72 -0.19 -9.07 7.36
C ALA A 72 0.19 -7.61 7.68
N ARG A 73 0.39 -7.30 8.96
CA ARG A 73 1.02 -6.05 9.38
C ARG A 73 2.50 -6.07 9.07
N THR A 74 3.06 -4.94 8.67
CA THR A 74 4.47 -4.82 8.29
C THR A 74 5.38 -5.23 9.46
N GLU A 75 5.06 -4.81 10.68
CA GLU A 75 5.82 -5.13 11.91
C GLU A 75 5.90 -6.63 12.21
N GLU A 76 4.90 -7.42 11.80
CA GLU A 76 4.87 -8.87 12.03
C GLU A 76 5.82 -9.62 11.09
N VAL A 77 6.01 -9.11 9.87
CA VAL A 77 6.74 -9.81 8.80
C VAL A 77 8.08 -9.19 8.45
N GLU A 78 8.38 -7.96 8.89
CA GLU A 78 9.57 -7.22 8.51
C GLU A 78 10.88 -8.00 8.75
N LYS A 79 11.01 -8.65 9.91
CA LYS A 79 12.23 -9.37 10.30
C LYS A 79 12.40 -10.63 9.49
N GLY A 80 11.31 -11.37 9.28
CA GLY A 80 11.32 -12.59 8.47
C GLY A 80 11.58 -12.28 6.99
N LEU A 81 11.00 -11.21 6.45
CA LEU A 81 11.24 -10.77 5.06
C LEU A 81 12.67 -10.26 4.85
N SER A 82 13.25 -9.58 5.84
CA SER A 82 14.67 -9.21 5.82
C SER A 82 15.56 -10.44 5.68
N LEU A 83 15.30 -11.51 6.44
CA LEU A 83 16.01 -12.78 6.29
C LEU A 83 15.70 -13.49 4.96
N ARG A 84 14.47 -13.36 4.46
CA ARG A 84 14.06 -13.94 3.17
C ARG A 84 14.87 -13.38 2.00
N GLN A 85 15.25 -12.10 2.07
CA GLN A 85 16.12 -11.45 1.09
C GLN A 85 17.50 -12.12 1.01
N TRP A 86 18.01 -12.65 2.12
CA TRP A 86 19.27 -13.40 2.20
C TRP A 86 19.14 -14.89 1.84
N GLY A 87 17.99 -15.31 1.34
CA GLY A 87 17.75 -16.68 0.89
C GLY A 87 17.17 -17.63 1.94
N ALA A 88 16.70 -17.12 3.09
CA ALA A 88 16.07 -17.95 4.11
C ALA A 88 14.81 -18.67 3.54
N PRO A 89 14.70 -20.01 3.67
CA PRO A 89 13.52 -20.75 3.24
C PRO A 89 12.26 -20.35 4.01
N CYS A 90 11.09 -20.35 3.37
CA CYS A 90 9.82 -20.00 4.02
C CYS A 90 9.47 -20.95 5.18
N ASP A 91 9.84 -22.23 5.09
CA ASP A 91 9.63 -23.21 6.16
C ASP A 91 10.47 -22.87 7.40
N ALA A 92 11.69 -22.37 7.19
CA ALA A 92 12.54 -21.90 8.28
C ALA A 92 11.95 -20.64 8.95
N LEU A 93 11.40 -19.72 8.16
CA LEU A 93 10.71 -18.54 8.69
C LEU A 93 9.47 -18.93 9.51
N ALA A 94 8.68 -19.90 9.01
CA ALA A 94 7.54 -20.45 9.74
C ALA A 94 7.96 -21.08 11.07
N SER A 95 9.08 -21.79 11.10
CA SER A 95 9.60 -22.41 12.33
C SER A 95 10.11 -21.39 13.36
N VAL A 96 10.66 -20.25 12.93
CA VAL A 96 11.30 -19.27 13.83
C VAL A 96 10.35 -18.16 14.25
N PHE A 97 9.57 -17.62 13.30
CA PHE A 97 8.66 -16.49 13.51
C PHE A 97 7.19 -16.90 13.64
N GLY A 98 6.88 -18.19 13.48
CA GLY A 98 5.51 -18.70 13.43
C GLY A 98 4.84 -18.40 12.08
N ARG A 99 3.50 -18.53 12.06
CA ARG A 99 2.66 -18.53 10.85
C ARG A 99 3.00 -19.70 9.91
N ASP A 100 2.23 -19.82 8.85
CA ASP A 100 2.44 -20.84 7.82
C ASP A 100 3.47 -20.39 6.77
N ALA A 101 4.17 -21.35 6.17
CA ALA A 101 5.17 -21.07 5.12
C ALA A 101 4.56 -20.39 3.88
N LEU A 102 3.28 -20.64 3.61
CA LEU A 102 2.57 -20.04 2.48
C LEU A 102 2.31 -18.54 2.69
N LEU A 103 2.08 -18.09 3.92
CA LEU A 103 1.97 -16.70 4.31
C LEU A 103 3.30 -15.98 4.06
N TRP A 104 4.43 -16.56 4.45
CA TRP A 104 5.76 -16.02 4.17
C TRP A 104 6.03 -15.91 2.67
N TYR A 105 5.64 -16.93 1.90
CA TYR A 105 5.74 -16.90 0.44
C TYR A 105 4.87 -15.78 -0.17
N ARG A 106 3.62 -15.64 0.29
CA ARG A 106 2.72 -14.56 -0.16
C ARG A 106 3.23 -13.18 0.23
N ALA A 107 3.80 -13.03 1.42
CA ALA A 107 4.42 -11.80 1.90
C ALA A 107 5.59 -11.37 1.01
N TRP A 108 6.45 -12.32 0.67
CA TRP A 108 7.55 -12.07 -0.26
C TRP A 108 7.06 -11.65 -1.65
N LEU A 109 6.09 -12.39 -2.23
CA LEU A 109 5.53 -12.06 -3.53
C LEU A 109 4.79 -10.72 -3.54
N ALA A 110 4.12 -10.36 -2.44
CA ALA A 110 3.37 -9.12 -2.32
C ALA A 110 4.26 -7.88 -2.47
N CYS A 111 5.54 -7.96 -2.10
CA CYS A 111 6.48 -6.85 -2.31
C CYS A 111 6.74 -6.53 -3.79
N GLY A 112 6.67 -7.53 -4.68
CA GLY A 112 6.94 -7.35 -6.11
C GLY A 112 5.70 -7.00 -6.94
N ARG A 113 4.50 -6.97 -6.34
CA ARG A 113 3.23 -6.73 -7.03
C ARG A 113 2.87 -5.25 -7.24
N PRO A 114 3.15 -4.32 -6.29
CA PRO A 114 2.93 -2.91 -6.55
C PRO A 114 3.71 -2.48 -7.78
N SER A 115 3.01 -1.98 -8.78
CA SER A 115 3.65 -1.35 -9.94
C SER A 115 4.27 -0.04 -9.48
N LEU A 116 5.54 -0.08 -9.09
CA LEU A 116 6.37 1.12 -8.96
C LEU A 116 6.75 1.69 -10.34
N LEU A 117 6.69 0.85 -11.38
CA LEU A 117 7.13 1.18 -12.75
C LEU A 117 6.16 2.09 -13.52
N GLY A 118 5.01 2.45 -12.94
CA GLY A 118 4.07 3.41 -13.53
C GLY A 118 4.33 4.89 -13.20
N THR A 119 5.25 5.18 -12.28
CA THR A 119 5.41 6.54 -11.70
C THR A 119 6.86 6.99 -11.56
N THR A 120 7.78 6.55 -12.42
CA THR A 120 9.16 7.08 -12.34
C THR A 120 9.81 7.29 -13.69
N VAL A 121 9.22 8.18 -14.49
CA VAL A 121 10.02 9.06 -15.34
C VAL A 121 10.32 10.30 -14.51
N LYS A 122 11.52 10.37 -13.93
CA LYS A 122 11.95 11.49 -13.08
C LYS A 122 12.17 12.78 -13.88
N ASP A 123 12.33 12.64 -15.21
CA ASP A 123 12.45 13.72 -16.19
C ASP A 123 11.73 13.34 -17.49
N PRO A 124 10.62 13.99 -17.85
CA PRO A 124 9.87 13.72 -19.08
C PRO A 124 10.70 13.84 -20.38
N GLN A 125 11.86 14.50 -20.33
CA GLN A 125 12.75 14.69 -21.49
C GLN A 125 13.83 13.60 -21.64
N GLN A 126 13.95 12.65 -20.71
CA GLN A 126 14.88 11.52 -20.81
C GLN A 126 14.20 10.23 -21.31
N VAL A 127 13.49 10.33 -22.44
CA VAL A 127 12.97 9.15 -23.18
C VAL A 127 13.74 8.95 -24.47
#